data_AF-A0A3M1D1U6-F1
#
_entry.id   AF-A0A3M1D1U6-F1
#
_cell.length_a   1.000
_cell.length_b   1.000
_cell.length_c   1.000
_cell.angle_alpha   90.00
_cell.angle_beta   90.00
_cell.angle_gamma   90.00
#
_symmetry.space_group_name_H-M   'P 1'
#
loop_
_entity.id
_entity.type
_entity.pdbx_description
1 polymer ?
#
loop_
_entity_poly.entity_id
_entity_poly.type
_entity_poly.pdbx_seq_one_letter_code
_entity_poly.pdbx_strand_id
1 'polypeptide(L)'
;MSLQEEIAAIIATHHEPSREALPVVTAALRGAPLDLRQDWAALRALYEDHLGKEEVLLFPAIEALERGDESAVHHILGPIAQMHVEHGQLGAIEQRMRSRLDAAGEARAALLAFLDDLPVHAGREDDHLFRPALALAAGIPVEEVDLDDLVGGMGGPVTGVAESVE
;
A
#
# COMPACT_ATOMS: atom_id res chain seq x y z
N MET A 1 11.92 15.20 -5.90
CA MET A 1 11.13 14.33 -6.78
C MET A 1 9.70 14.80 -6.66
N SER A 2 8.97 14.97 -7.75
CA SER A 2 7.53 15.23 -7.69
C SER A 2 6.78 13.96 -7.26
N LEU A 3 5.54 14.10 -6.79
CA LEU A 3 4.68 12.95 -6.48
C LEU A 3 4.41 12.13 -7.73
N GLN A 4 4.26 12.78 -8.88
CA GLN A 4 4.16 12.08 -10.17
C GLN A 4 5.41 11.25 -10.51
N GLU A 5 6.61 11.80 -10.31
CA GLU A 5 7.86 11.05 -10.52
C GLU A 5 7.98 9.86 -9.55
N GLU A 6 7.52 10.03 -8.30
CA GLU A 6 7.51 8.98 -7.29
C GLU A 6 6.52 7.86 -7.65
N ILE A 7 5.30 8.20 -8.10
CA ILE A 7 4.31 7.23 -8.61
C ILE A 7 4.90 6.42 -9.78
N ALA A 8 5.53 7.10 -10.75
CA ALA A 8 6.15 6.42 -11.88
C ALA A 8 7.27 5.48 -11.42
N ALA A 9 8.06 5.88 -10.42
CA ALA A 9 9.11 5.04 -9.84
C ALA A 9 8.52 3.81 -9.13
N ILE A 10 7.47 3.98 -8.31
CA ILE A 10 6.79 2.89 -7.60
C ILE A 10 6.22 1.86 -8.60
N ILE A 11 5.53 2.32 -9.64
CA ILE A 11 4.97 1.43 -10.67
C ILE A 11 6.08 0.62 -11.34
N ALA A 12 7.15 1.29 -11.77
CA ALA A 12 8.23 0.65 -12.51
C ALA A 12 9.09 -0.29 -11.64
N THR A 13 9.26 0.01 -10.36
CA THR A 13 10.16 -0.75 -9.47
C THR A 13 9.46 -1.80 -8.63
N HIS A 14 8.16 -1.67 -8.37
CA HIS A 14 7.40 -2.57 -7.50
C HIS A 14 6.20 -3.20 -8.21
N HIS A 15 5.31 -2.41 -8.82
CA HIS A 15 4.05 -2.94 -9.36
C HIS A 15 4.29 -3.82 -10.60
N GLU A 16 5.06 -3.34 -11.57
CA GLU A 16 5.35 -4.09 -12.79
C GLU A 16 6.11 -5.40 -12.50
N PRO A 17 7.24 -5.40 -11.77
CA PRO A 17 7.92 -6.64 -11.39
C PRO A 17 7.03 -7.60 -10.59
N SER A 18 6.19 -7.06 -9.70
CA SER A 18 5.26 -7.89 -8.94
C SER A 18 4.23 -8.57 -9.83
N ARG A 19 3.64 -7.86 -10.80
CA ARG A 19 2.71 -8.45 -11.78
C ARG A 19 3.33 -9.57 -12.59
N GLU A 20 4.61 -9.43 -12.95
CA GLU A 20 5.36 -10.49 -13.63
C GLU A 20 5.63 -11.68 -12.70
N ALA A 21 5.96 -11.43 -11.43
CA ALA A 21 6.28 -12.46 -10.45
C ALA A 21 5.06 -13.27 -9.99
N LEU A 22 3.89 -12.64 -9.83
CA LEU A 22 2.66 -13.27 -9.33
C LEU A 22 2.29 -14.59 -10.04
N PRO A 23 2.20 -14.68 -11.38
CA PRO A 23 1.89 -15.94 -12.06
C PRO A 23 3.02 -16.97 -11.93
N VAL A 24 4.28 -16.53 -11.86
CA VAL A 24 5.46 -17.40 -11.70
C VAL A 24 5.44 -18.07 -10.32
N VAL A 25 5.31 -17.29 -9.26
CA VAL A 25 5.24 -17.79 -7.87
C VAL A 25 4.01 -18.68 -7.69
N THR A 26 2.86 -18.29 -8.24
CA THR A 26 1.63 -19.11 -8.23
C THR A 26 1.86 -20.49 -8.85
N ALA A 27 2.53 -20.54 -10.00
CA ALA A 27 2.83 -21.82 -10.66
C ALA A 27 3.82 -22.67 -9.86
N ALA A 28 4.86 -22.04 -9.30
CA ALA A 28 5.88 -22.72 -8.50
C ALA A 28 5.31 -23.31 -7.21
N LEU A 29 4.32 -22.65 -6.59
CA LEU A 29 3.69 -23.11 -5.36
C LEU A 29 2.67 -24.24 -5.53
N ARG A 30 2.40 -24.76 -6.74
CA ARG A 30 1.40 -25.82 -6.95
C ARG A 30 1.64 -27.09 -6.11
N GLY A 31 2.90 -27.44 -5.88
CA GLY A 31 3.31 -28.59 -5.08
C GLY A 31 3.49 -28.32 -3.58
N ALA A 32 3.33 -27.07 -3.15
CA ALA A 32 3.53 -26.69 -1.75
C ALA A 32 2.40 -27.18 -0.83
N PRO A 33 2.64 -27.27 0.50
CA PRO A 33 1.61 -27.55 1.48
C PRO A 33 0.37 -26.65 1.36
N LEU A 34 -0.80 -27.19 1.72
CA LEU A 34 -2.08 -26.52 1.52
C LEU A 34 -2.17 -25.17 2.24
N ASP A 35 -1.66 -25.10 3.47
CA ASP A 35 -1.64 -23.89 4.29
C ASP A 35 -0.79 -22.77 3.66
N LEU A 36 0.40 -23.10 3.13
CA LEU A 36 1.23 -22.12 2.41
C LEU A 36 0.53 -21.64 1.12
N ARG A 37 -0.15 -22.54 0.39
CA ARG A 37 -0.93 -22.17 -0.79
C ARG A 37 -2.14 -21.29 -0.45
N GLN A 38 -2.75 -21.50 0.72
CA GLN A 38 -3.86 -20.67 1.22
C GLN A 38 -3.37 -19.27 1.60
N ASP A 39 -2.27 -19.16 2.34
CA ASP A 39 -1.66 -17.87 2.65
C ASP A 39 -1.24 -17.13 1.37
N TRP A 40 -0.64 -17.83 0.38
CA TRP A 40 -0.33 -17.24 -0.93
C TRP A 40 -1.58 -16.73 -1.67
N ALA A 41 -2.66 -17.52 -1.69
CA ALA A 41 -3.89 -17.11 -2.35
C ALA A 41 -4.52 -15.88 -1.69
N ALA A 42 -4.48 -15.80 -0.35
CA ALA A 42 -4.95 -14.65 0.39
C ALA A 42 -4.09 -13.41 0.13
N LEU A 43 -2.76 -13.57 0.18
CA LEU A 43 -1.81 -12.49 -0.13
C LEU A 43 -2.04 -11.95 -1.54
N ARG A 44 -2.07 -12.84 -2.54
CA ARG A 44 -2.24 -12.43 -3.94
C ARG A 44 -3.55 -11.69 -4.15
N ALA A 45 -4.66 -12.20 -3.62
CA ALA A 45 -5.96 -11.55 -3.79
C ALA A 45 -5.99 -10.15 -3.16
N LEU A 46 -5.43 -9.99 -1.96
CA LEU A 46 -5.31 -8.69 -1.31
C LEU A 46 -4.42 -7.74 -2.12
N TYR A 47 -3.26 -8.22 -2.56
CA TYR A 47 -2.27 -7.41 -3.26
C TYR A 47 -2.74 -7.00 -4.67
N GLU A 48 -3.38 -7.89 -5.43
CA GLU A 48 -3.95 -7.54 -6.75
C GLU A 48 -5.04 -6.47 -6.63
N ASP A 49 -5.88 -6.55 -5.59
CA ASP A 49 -6.92 -5.54 -5.30
C ASP A 49 -6.29 -4.22 -4.83
N HIS A 50 -5.26 -4.28 -3.99
CA HIS A 50 -4.46 -3.14 -3.53
C HIS A 50 -3.87 -2.34 -4.70
N LEU A 51 -3.08 -2.98 -5.58
CA LEU A 51 -2.50 -2.35 -6.77
C LEU A 51 -3.58 -1.71 -7.68
N GLY A 52 -4.74 -2.37 -7.78
CA GLY A 52 -5.87 -1.87 -8.55
C GLY A 52 -6.45 -0.56 -7.99
N LYS A 53 -6.64 -0.45 -6.67
CA LYS A 53 -7.11 0.78 -6.02
C LYS A 53 -6.11 1.91 -6.20
N GLU A 54 -4.83 1.61 -6.10
CA GLU A 54 -3.78 2.61 -6.24
C GLU A 54 -3.75 3.20 -7.64
N GLU A 55 -3.57 2.36 -8.65
CA GLU A 55 -3.36 2.84 -10.01
C GLU A 55 -4.63 3.42 -10.65
N VAL A 56 -5.81 2.94 -10.27
CA VAL A 56 -7.07 3.38 -10.88
C VAL A 56 -7.67 4.58 -10.15
N LEU A 57 -7.48 4.70 -8.82
CA LEU A 57 -8.16 5.70 -8.00
C LEU A 57 -7.19 6.64 -7.29
N LEU A 58 -6.29 6.10 -6.47
CA LEU A 58 -5.49 6.91 -5.56
C LEU A 58 -4.39 7.70 -6.28
N PHE A 59 -3.57 7.05 -7.12
CA PHE A 59 -2.49 7.73 -7.84
C PHE A 59 -3.00 8.86 -8.74
N PRO A 60 -4.07 8.69 -9.54
CA PRO A 60 -4.65 9.80 -10.29
C PRO A 60 -5.12 10.97 -9.41
N ALA A 61 -5.66 10.68 -8.21
CA ALA A 61 -6.08 11.71 -7.27
C ALA A 61 -4.87 12.46 -6.67
N ILE A 62 -3.79 11.76 -6.34
CA ILE A 62 -2.54 12.38 -5.87
C ILE A 62 -1.94 13.28 -6.96
N GLU A 63 -1.89 12.83 -8.21
CA GLU A 63 -1.41 13.66 -9.32
C GLU A 63 -2.29 14.89 -9.56
N ALA A 64 -3.61 14.78 -9.40
CA ALA A 64 -4.53 15.91 -9.50
C ALA A 64 -4.28 16.93 -8.40
N LEU A 65 -4.07 16.46 -7.16
CA LEU A 65 -3.70 17.30 -6.04
C LEU A 65 -2.38 18.04 -6.29
N GLU A 66 -1.34 17.36 -6.80
CA GLU A 66 -0.05 17.99 -7.12
C GLU A 66 -0.18 19.13 -8.15
N ARG A 67 -1.14 19.02 -9.07
CA ARG A 67 -1.46 20.08 -10.05
C ARG A 67 -2.32 21.20 -9.49
N GLY A 68 -2.70 21.16 -8.21
CA GLY A 68 -3.50 22.16 -7.53
C GLY A 68 -5.01 21.96 -7.64
N ASP A 69 -5.49 20.74 -7.95
CA ASP A 69 -6.92 20.44 -7.88
C ASP A 69 -7.37 20.19 -6.44
N GLU A 70 -7.94 21.21 -5.81
CA GLU A 70 -8.43 21.13 -4.42
C GLU A 70 -9.54 20.09 -4.24
N SER A 71 -10.29 19.73 -5.30
CA SER A 71 -11.33 18.70 -5.19
C SER A 71 -10.75 17.31 -4.92
N ALA A 72 -9.49 17.08 -5.27
CA ALA A 72 -8.78 15.82 -5.05
C ALA A 72 -8.49 15.54 -3.56
N VAL A 73 -8.49 16.55 -2.69
CA VAL A 73 -8.23 16.39 -1.25
C VAL A 73 -9.17 15.36 -0.61
N HIS A 74 -10.46 15.43 -0.95
CA HIS A 74 -11.46 14.50 -0.42
C HIS A 74 -11.33 13.08 -0.98
N HIS A 75 -10.56 12.91 -2.05
CA HIS A 75 -10.36 11.63 -2.72
C HIS A 75 -9.12 10.88 -2.26
N ILE A 76 -8.22 11.49 -1.47
CA ILE A 76 -6.99 10.82 -1.03
C ILE A 76 -7.01 10.38 0.44
N LEU A 77 -7.70 11.09 1.34
CA LEU A 77 -7.64 10.80 2.79
C LEU A 77 -8.12 9.39 3.15
N GLY A 78 -9.33 9.04 2.70
CA GLY A 78 -9.91 7.71 2.95
C GLY A 78 -9.10 6.59 2.32
N PRO A 79 -8.75 6.67 1.02
CA PRO A 79 -7.92 5.67 0.37
C PRO A 79 -6.53 5.50 0.98
N ILE A 80 -5.81 6.56 1.36
CA ILE A 80 -4.50 6.43 2.02
C ILE A 80 -4.63 5.71 3.37
N ALA A 81 -5.64 6.06 4.19
CA ALA A 81 -5.88 5.35 5.45
C ALA A 81 -6.18 3.86 5.22
N GLN A 82 -6.92 3.54 4.15
CA GLN A 82 -7.16 2.15 3.75
C GLN A 82 -5.86 1.45 3.29
N MET A 83 -5.00 2.10 2.51
CA MET A 83 -3.72 1.52 2.05
C MET A 83 -2.81 1.20 3.23
N HIS A 84 -2.70 2.10 4.21
CA HIS A 84 -1.92 1.87 5.44
C HIS A 84 -2.39 0.62 6.21
N VAL A 85 -3.72 0.42 6.31
CA VAL A 85 -4.29 -0.80 6.91
C VAL A 85 -3.96 -2.05 6.07
N GLU A 86 -4.03 -1.95 4.74
CA GLU A 86 -3.70 -3.04 3.83
C GLU A 86 -2.20 -3.41 3.90
N HIS A 87 -1.29 -2.45 4.06
CA HIS A 87 0.13 -2.70 4.30
C HIS A 87 0.34 -3.56 5.56
N GLY A 88 -0.35 -3.22 6.65
CA GLY A 88 -0.32 -4.02 7.87
C GLY A 88 -0.86 -5.45 7.68
N GLN A 89 -1.94 -5.60 6.90
CA GLN A 89 -2.51 -6.91 6.58
C GLN A 89 -1.57 -7.75 5.70
N LEU A 90 -0.97 -7.16 4.67
CA LEU A 90 0.03 -7.78 3.80
C LEU A 90 1.24 -8.23 4.62
N GLY A 91 1.77 -7.37 5.50
CA GLY A 91 2.85 -7.70 6.42
C GLY A 91 2.51 -8.88 7.34
N ALA A 92 1.28 -8.95 7.85
CA ALA A 92 0.85 -10.08 8.68
C ALA A 92 0.77 -11.41 7.90
N ILE A 93 0.40 -11.39 6.61
CA ILE A 93 0.40 -12.60 5.76
C ILE A 93 1.84 -12.98 5.39
N GLU A 94 2.65 -11.99 5.00
CA GLU A 94 4.06 -12.12 4.66
C GLU A 94 4.84 -12.82 5.78
N GLN A 95 4.70 -12.38 7.04
CA GLN A 95 5.37 -13.02 8.19
C GLN A 95 4.97 -14.50 8.36
N ARG A 96 3.68 -14.83 8.17
CA ARG A 96 3.22 -16.23 8.23
C ARG A 96 3.86 -17.06 7.13
N MET A 97 3.95 -16.53 5.91
CA MET A 97 4.60 -17.21 4.79
C MET A 97 6.10 -17.39 5.04
N ARG A 98 6.81 -16.37 5.55
CA ARG A 98 8.23 -16.48 5.90
C ARG A 98 8.52 -17.58 6.92
N SER A 99 7.65 -17.74 7.92
CA SER A 99 7.80 -18.81 8.91
C SER A 99 7.74 -20.22 8.32
N ARG A 100 7.23 -20.36 7.09
CA ARG A 100 7.08 -21.62 6.35
C ARG A 100 7.85 -21.63 5.03
N LEU A 101 8.82 -20.72 4.87
CA LEU A 101 9.49 -20.50 3.60
C LEU A 101 10.20 -21.76 3.07
N ASP A 102 10.75 -22.59 3.95
CA ASP A 102 11.42 -23.85 3.56
C ASP A 102 10.43 -24.87 2.98
N ALA A 103 9.15 -24.79 3.35
CA ALA A 103 8.09 -25.64 2.79
C ALA A 103 7.73 -25.30 1.34
N ALA A 104 8.24 -24.18 0.80
CA ALA A 104 8.07 -23.81 -0.60
C ALA A 104 8.92 -24.66 -1.56
N GLY A 105 9.93 -25.38 -1.06
CA GLY A 105 10.79 -26.24 -1.88
C GLY A 105 11.48 -25.46 -3.00
N GLU A 106 11.30 -25.87 -4.25
CA GLU A 106 11.87 -25.19 -5.43
C GLU A 106 11.34 -23.76 -5.61
N ALA A 107 10.14 -23.45 -5.10
CA ALA A 107 9.55 -22.11 -5.17
C ALA A 107 10.18 -21.12 -4.17
N ARG A 108 11.03 -21.59 -3.25
CA ARG A 108 11.59 -20.80 -2.14
C ARG A 108 12.22 -19.49 -2.59
N ALA A 109 13.07 -19.54 -3.62
CA ALA A 109 13.79 -18.35 -4.09
C ALA A 109 12.85 -17.30 -4.69
N ALA A 110 11.90 -17.73 -5.54
CA ALA A 110 10.93 -16.84 -6.16
C ALA A 110 9.96 -16.24 -5.13
N LEU A 111 9.48 -17.06 -4.18
CA LEU A 111 8.64 -16.59 -3.10
C LEU A 111 9.38 -15.59 -2.19
N LEU A 112 10.62 -15.90 -1.81
CA LEU A 112 11.41 -15.00 -0.96
C LEU A 112 11.64 -13.64 -1.64
N ALA A 113 12.02 -13.63 -2.92
CA ALA A 113 12.22 -12.39 -3.66
C ALA A 113 10.95 -11.52 -3.70
N PHE A 114 9.79 -12.14 -3.90
CA PHE A 114 8.51 -11.43 -3.85
C PHE A 114 8.21 -10.87 -2.44
N LEU A 115 8.39 -11.68 -1.39
CA LEU A 115 8.14 -11.27 -0.01
C LEU A 115 9.13 -10.20 0.49
N ASP A 116 10.35 -10.16 -0.05
CA ASP A 116 11.36 -9.15 0.27
C ASP A 116 11.01 -7.77 -0.30
N ASP A 117 10.26 -7.71 -1.40
CA ASP A 117 9.87 -6.44 -2.03
C ASP A 117 8.68 -5.77 -1.32
N LEU A 118 7.72 -6.55 -0.79
CA LEU A 118 6.51 -6.02 -0.13
C LEU A 118 6.77 -4.93 0.92
N PRO A 119 7.64 -5.12 1.94
CA PRO A 119 7.89 -4.07 2.92
C PRO A 119 8.67 -2.87 2.34
N VAL A 120 9.43 -3.07 1.26
CA VAL A 120 10.15 -1.98 0.58
C VAL A 120 9.16 -1.11 -0.19
N HIS A 121 8.24 -1.76 -0.92
CA HIS A 121 7.14 -1.11 -1.63
C HIS A 121 6.25 -0.30 -0.67
N ALA A 122 5.69 -0.95 0.36
CA ALA A 122 4.82 -0.28 1.33
C ALA A 122 5.52 0.89 2.04
N GLY A 123 6.77 0.70 2.50
CA GLY A 123 7.53 1.76 3.16
C GLY A 123 7.81 2.93 2.22
N ARG A 124 8.06 2.65 0.93
CA ARG A 124 8.27 3.68 -0.07
C ARG A 124 7.02 4.52 -0.29
N GLU A 125 5.85 3.89 -0.39
CA GLU A 125 4.58 4.60 -0.49
C GLU A 125 4.29 5.43 0.74
N ASP A 126 4.36 4.83 1.93
CA ASP A 126 4.06 5.52 3.18
C ASP A 126 4.96 6.75 3.40
N ASP A 127 6.27 6.58 3.21
CA ASP A 127 7.25 7.63 3.52
C ASP A 127 7.44 8.66 2.40
N HIS A 128 7.36 8.24 1.13
CA HIS A 128 7.73 9.10 -0.01
C HIS A 128 6.55 9.55 -0.87
N LEU A 129 5.39 8.90 -0.78
CA LEU A 129 4.21 9.27 -1.55
C LEU A 129 3.07 9.79 -0.66
N PHE A 130 2.60 8.98 0.29
CA PHE A 130 1.41 9.25 1.08
C PHE A 130 1.62 10.38 2.07
N ARG A 131 2.67 10.35 2.89
CA ARG A 131 2.97 11.48 3.81
C ARG A 131 3.12 12.81 3.06
N PRO A 132 3.92 12.91 1.98
CA PRO A 132 3.97 14.12 1.17
C PRO A 132 2.64 14.55 0.55
N ALA A 133 1.82 13.63 0.03
CA ALA A 133 0.51 13.95 -0.53
C ALA A 133 -0.45 14.52 0.54
N LEU A 134 -0.44 13.95 1.73
CA LEU A 134 -1.23 14.43 2.87
C LEU A 134 -0.76 15.81 3.36
N ALA A 135 0.55 16.01 3.44
CA ALA A 135 1.15 17.30 3.80
C ALA A 135 0.71 18.39 2.82
N LEU A 136 0.76 18.08 1.51
CA LEU A 136 0.29 18.95 0.45
C LEU A 136 -1.20 19.27 0.59
N ALA A 137 -2.05 18.27 0.85
CA ALA A 137 -3.49 18.46 1.03
C ALA A 137 -3.85 19.30 2.26
N ALA A 138 -3.10 19.15 3.36
CA ALA A 138 -3.33 19.88 4.60
C ALA A 138 -2.63 21.25 4.64
N GLY A 139 -1.72 21.52 3.70
CA GLY A 139 -0.93 22.76 3.69
C GLY A 139 0.06 22.84 4.87
N ILE A 140 0.60 21.71 5.31
CA ILE A 140 1.53 21.59 6.45
C ILE A 140 2.87 20.96 6.02
N PRO A 141 3.93 21.06 6.83
CA PRO A 141 5.18 20.33 6.60
C PRO A 141 4.99 18.79 6.64
N VAL A 142 5.81 18.07 5.86
CA VAL A 142 5.74 16.59 5.79
C VAL A 142 6.06 15.94 7.14
N GLU A 143 6.94 16.56 7.91
CA GLU A 143 7.37 16.09 9.23
C GLU A 143 6.26 16.14 10.29
N GLU A 144 5.17 16.88 10.01
CA GLU A 144 4.00 16.97 10.88
C GLU A 144 2.91 15.94 10.54
N VAL A 145 3.09 15.13 9.48
CA VAL A 145 2.14 14.10 9.09
C VAL A 145 2.47 12.78 9.78
N ASP A 146 1.53 12.30 10.60
CA ASP A 146 1.51 10.93 11.13
C ASP A 146 0.41 10.10 10.46
N LEU A 147 0.81 8.99 9.81
CA LEU A 147 -0.14 8.08 9.16
C LEU A 147 -0.94 7.26 10.17
N ASP A 148 -0.37 6.99 11.35
CA ASP A 148 -1.06 6.23 12.38
C ASP A 148 -2.22 7.03 13.00
N ASP A 149 -2.06 8.36 13.10
CA ASP A 149 -3.13 9.27 13.55
C ASP A 149 -4.34 9.28 12.61
N LEU A 150 -4.11 9.17 11.29
CA LEU A 150 -5.18 9.08 10.29
C LEU A 150 -6.03 7.83 10.46
N VAL A 151 -5.41 6.68 10.74
CA VAL A 151 -6.11 5.42 10.95
C VAL A 151 -6.79 5.39 12.34
N GLY A 152 -6.13 5.94 13.37
CA GLY A 152 -6.68 6.02 14.73
C GLY A 152 -7.88 6.95 14.87
N GLY A 153 -7.90 8.06 14.12
CA GLY A 153 -8.96 9.09 14.17
C GLY A 153 -10.32 8.62 13.63
N MET A 154 -10.35 7.63 12.74
CA MET A 154 -11.59 7.09 12.14
C MET A 154 -12.43 6.25 13.11
N GLY A 155 -11.88 5.90 14.29
CA GLY A 155 -12.57 5.15 15.34
C GLY A 155 -13.13 6.00 16.51
N GLY A 156 -12.84 7.30 16.55
CA GLY A 156 -13.29 8.21 17.62
C GLY A 156 -14.52 9.03 17.21
N PRO A 157 -15.44 9.36 18.15
CA PRO A 157 -16.53 10.29 17.84
C PRO A 157 -15.93 11.66 17.45
N VAL A 158 -16.20 12.10 16.22
CA VAL A 158 -15.83 13.43 15.72
C VAL A 158 -16.53 14.48 16.60
N THR A 159 -15.80 14.98 17.59
CA THR A 159 -16.27 16.02 18.50
C THR A 159 -15.50 17.29 18.18
N GLY A 160 -16.11 18.17 17.41
CA GLY A 160 -15.62 19.55 17.28
C GLY A 160 -15.52 20.06 15.85
N VAL A 161 -16.67 20.25 15.20
CA VAL A 161 -16.81 21.47 14.38
C VAL A 161 -17.34 22.52 15.35
N ALA A 162 -16.46 23.40 15.79
CA ALA A 162 -16.85 24.56 16.58
C ALA A 162 -17.72 25.46 15.68
N GLU A 163 -19.03 25.48 15.96
CA GLU A 163 -19.90 26.53 15.46
C GLU A 163 -19.41 27.87 16.04
N SER A 164 -18.70 28.64 15.23
CA SER A 164 -18.56 30.07 15.46
C SER A 164 -19.88 30.70 15.03
N VAL A 165 -20.80 30.83 15.99
CA VAL A 165 -21.97 31.69 15.84
C VAL A 165 -21.53 33.12 16.17
N GLU A 166 -21.61 33.99 15.16
CA GLU A 166 -21.46 35.44 15.28
C GLU A 166 -22.54 36.08 16.18
#